data_AF-A0A974BKH1-F1
#
_entry.id   AF-A0A974BKH1-F1
#
_cell.length_a   1.000
_cell.length_b   1.000
_cell.length_c   1.000
_cell.angle_alpha   90.00
_cell.angle_beta   90.00
_cell.angle_gamma   90.00
#
_symmetry.space_group_name_H-M   'P 1'
#
loop_
_entity.id
_entity.type
_entity.pdbx_description
1 polymer ?
#
loop_
_entity_poly.entity_id
_entity_poly.type
_entity_poly.pdbx_seq_one_letter_code
_entity_poly.pdbx_strand_id
1 'polypeptide(L)' 'MNVKIARIKAGLTQEQLCKLVHISPKKLCRIENGNDDTATKKDMKNIANVLGEDVLTLFFNK' A
#
# COMPACT_ATOMS: atom_id res chain seq x y z
N MET A 1 3.97 8.89 3.15
CA MET A 1 4.33 7.53 2.73
C MET A 1 4.06 7.37 1.24
N ASN A 2 4.96 6.70 0.52
CA ASN A 2 4.90 6.56 -0.94
C ASN A 2 3.73 5.69 -1.41
N VAL A 3 3.22 4.77 -0.58
CA VAL A 3 2.02 3.96 -0.87
C VAL A 3 0.80 4.81 -1.25
N LYS A 4 0.51 5.88 -0.49
CA LYS A 4 -0.64 6.75 -0.77
C LYS A 4 -0.50 7.47 -2.10
N ILE A 5 0.71 7.97 -2.37
CA ILE A 5 1.04 8.69 -3.60
C ILE A 5 0.93 7.74 -4.79
N ALA A 6 1.53 6.55 -4.70
CA ALA A 6 1.48 5.54 -5.74
C ALA A 6 0.04 5.08 -6.03
N ARG A 7 -0.80 4.89 -4.99
CA ARG A 7 -2.22 4.58 -5.16
C ARG A 7 -2.96 5.66 -5.96
N ILE A 8 -2.75 6.93 -5.63
CA ILE A 8 -3.38 8.07 -6.33
C ILE A 8 -2.90 8.12 -7.79
N LYS A 9 -1.60 7.92 -8.04
CA LYS A 9 -1.04 7.84 -9.41
C LYS A 9 -1.64 6.69 -10.22
N ALA A 10 -1.92 5.56 -9.57
CA ALA A 10 -2.58 4.41 -10.17
C ALA A 10 -4.10 4.62 -10.38
N GLY A 11 -4.66 5.78 -9.98
CA GLY A 11 -6.09 6.08 -10.13
C GLY A 11 -7.01 5.23 -9.25
N LEU A 12 -6.48 4.63 -8.18
CA LEU A 12 -7.23 3.71 -7.32
C LEU A 12 -7.80 4.43 -6.09
N THR A 13 -9.03 4.11 -5.73
CA THR A 13 -9.56 4.40 -4.39
C THR A 13 -8.95 3.46 -3.35
N GLN A 14 -9.01 3.84 -2.07
CA GLN A 14 -8.55 2.95 -0.99
C GLN A 14 -9.32 1.62 -1.00
N GLU A 15 -10.63 1.66 -1.25
CA GLU A 15 -11.47 0.46 -1.31
C GLU A 15 -11.06 -0.48 -2.45
N GLN A 16 -10.75 0.08 -3.63
CA GLN A 16 -10.27 -0.70 -4.77
C GLN A 16 -8.93 -1.38 -4.46
N LEU A 17 -7.98 -0.65 -3.90
CA LEU A 17 -6.70 -1.23 -3.51
C LEU A 17 -6.89 -2.34 -2.46
N CYS A 18 -7.72 -2.11 -1.43
CA CYS A 18 -8.06 -3.11 -0.42
C CYS A 18 -8.62 -4.41 -1.03
N LYS A 19 -9.51 -4.30 -2.02
CA LYS A 19 -10.06 -5.46 -2.73
C LYS A 19 -8.99 -6.24 -3.49
N LEU A 20 -8.07 -5.53 -4.16
CA LEU A 20 -6.99 -6.14 -4.95
C LEU A 20 -5.93 -6.83 -4.08
N VAL A 21 -5.59 -6.24 -2.93
CA VAL A 21 -4.55 -6.80 -2.04
C VAL A 21 -5.10 -7.66 -0.90
N HIS A 22 -6.43 -7.78 -0.80
CA HIS A 22 -7.16 -8.52 0.23
C HIS A 22 -6.82 -8.09 1.67
N ILE A 23 -6.82 -6.78 1.93
CA ILE A 23 -6.63 -6.22 3.29
C ILE A 23 -7.79 -5.32 3.70
N SER A 24 -7.98 -5.16 5.01
CA SER A 24 -9.04 -4.26 5.51
C SER A 24 -8.72 -2.78 5.21
N PRO A 25 -9.74 -1.93 4.98
CA PRO A 25 -9.55 -0.49 4.81
C PRO A 25 -8.80 0.16 5.97
N LYS A 26 -9.06 -0.30 7.21
CA LYS A 26 -8.36 0.18 8.41
C LYS A 26 -6.87 -0.09 8.33
N LYS A 27 -6.48 -1.28 7.86
CA LYS A 27 -5.06 -1.66 7.70
C LYS A 27 -4.39 -0.82 6.60
N LEU A 28 -5.03 -0.69 5.43
CA LEU A 28 -4.49 0.15 4.36
C LEU A 28 -4.34 1.62 4.80
N CYS A 29 -5.32 2.17 5.50
CA CYS A 29 -5.27 3.54 6.01
C CYS A 29 -4.09 3.75 6.97
N ARG A 30 -3.82 2.81 7.89
CA ARG A 30 -2.64 2.86 8.77
C ARG A 30 -1.35 2.87 7.96
N ILE A 31 -1.22 1.98 6.97
CA ILE A 31 -0.08 1.91 6.06
C ILE A 31 0.12 3.25 5.33
N GLU A 32 -0.93 3.80 4.73
CA GLU A 32 -0.84 5.08 3.99
C GLU A 32 -0.45 6.27 4.86
N ASN A 33 -0.74 6.21 6.16
CA ASN A 33 -0.38 7.22 7.15
C ASN A 33 1.00 6.97 7.78
N GLY A 34 1.76 5.96 7.33
CA GLY A 34 3.10 5.66 7.86
C GLY A 34 3.12 4.82 9.13
N ASN A 35 1.99 4.20 9.49
CA ASN A 35 1.89 3.25 10.59
C ASN A 35 1.77 1.83 10.01
N ASP A 36 2.86 1.34 9.45
CA ASP A 36 2.98 0.07 8.73
C ASP A 36 3.50 -1.08 9.62
N ASP A 37 3.53 -0.88 10.94
CA ASP A 37 3.77 -1.91 11.97
C ASP A 37 2.92 -3.18 11.76
N THR A 38 1.73 -3.00 11.21
CA THR A 38 0.78 -4.08 10.88
C THR A 38 0.93 -4.66 9.47
N ALA A 39 1.76 -4.06 8.61
CA ALA A 39 2.01 -4.56 7.27
C ALA A 39 2.96 -5.77 7.33
N THR A 40 2.45 -6.92 6.95
CA THR A 40 3.28 -8.11 6.78
C THR A 40 4.06 -8.00 5.47
N LYS A 41 5.14 -8.77 5.36
CA LYS A 41 5.89 -8.93 4.10
C LYS A 41 4.99 -9.32 2.92
N LYS A 42 3.92 -10.08 3.17
CA LYS A 42 2.93 -10.45 2.15
C LYS A 42 2.13 -9.24 1.68
N ASP A 43 1.65 -8.41 2.61
CA ASP A 43 0.90 -7.20 2.26
C ASP A 43 1.77 -6.23 1.46
N MET A 44 3.01 -6.01 1.90
CA MET A 44 3.96 -5.13 1.21
C MET A 44 4.20 -5.58 -0.23
N LYS A 45 4.46 -6.87 -0.45
CA LYS A 45 4.64 -7.46 -1.79
C LYS A 45 3.38 -7.33 -2.65
N ASN A 46 2.21 -7.62 -2.09
CA ASN A 46 0.95 -7.52 -2.84
C ASN A 46 0.65 -6.06 -3.25
N ILE A 47 0.87 -5.12 -2.35
CA ILE A 47 0.69 -3.68 -2.62
C ILE A 47 1.68 -3.23 -3.71
N ALA A 48 2.96 -3.59 -3.58
CA ALA A 48 3.98 -3.34 -4.60
C ALA A 48 3.58 -3.88 -5.98
N ASN A 49 3.16 -5.14 -6.05
CA ASN A 49 2.72 -5.76 -7.30
C ASN A 49 1.51 -5.06 -7.92
N VAL A 50 0.49 -4.71 -7.13
CA VAL A 50 -0.72 -4.03 -7.62
C VAL A 50 -0.42 -2.61 -8.08
N LEU A 51 0.51 -1.92 -7.41
CA LEU A 51 0.89 -0.54 -7.74
C LEU A 51 2.00 -0.44 -8.79
N GLY A 52 2.59 -1.57 -9.20
CA GLY A 52 3.68 -1.60 -10.19
C GLY A 52 4.98 -0.97 -9.70
N GLU A 53 5.21 -0.96 -8.39
CA GLU A 53 6.33 -0.29 -7.73
C GLU A 53 7.12 -1.28 -6.87
N ASP A 54 8.38 -0.94 -6.53
CA ASP A 54 9.18 -1.79 -5.64
C ASP A 54 8.82 -1.58 -4.16
N VAL A 55 8.96 -2.64 -3.35
CA VAL A 55 8.69 -2.59 -1.90
C VAL A 55 9.58 -1.54 -1.21
N LEU A 56 10.85 -1.41 -1.58
CA LEU A 56 11.76 -0.41 -1.02
C LEU A 56 11.29 1.00 -1.36
N THR A 57 10.88 1.23 -2.61
CA THR A 57 10.31 2.52 -3.03
C THR A 57 9.06 2.87 -2.24
N LEU A 58 8.16 1.92 -2.03
CA LEU A 58 6.88 2.18 -1.37
C LEU A 58 6.98 2.34 0.15
N PHE A 59 7.84 1.56 0.81
CA PHE A 59 7.86 1.43 2.27
C PHE A 59 9.13 1.99 2.94
N PHE A 60 10.26 2.04 2.24
CA PHE A 60 11.56 2.33 2.87
C PHE A 60 12.27 3.58 2.32
N ASN A 61 11.85 4.10 1.16
CA ASN A 61 12.40 5.33 0.61
C ASN A 61 11.67 6.56 1.18
N LYS A 62 12.41 7.53 1.72
CA LYS A 62 11.85 8.73 2.37
C LYS A 62 12.01 9.97 1.49
#